data_AF-A0A485J832-F1
#
_entry.id   AF-A0A485J832-F1
#
_cell.length_a   1.000
_cell.length_b   1.000
_cell.length_c   1.000
_cell.angle_alpha   90.00
_cell.angle_beta   90.00
_cell.angle_gamma   90.00
#
_symmetry.space_group_name_H-M   'P 1'
#
loop_
_entity.id
_entity.type
_entity.pdbx_description
1 polymer ?
#
loop_
_entity_poly.entity_id
_entity_poly.type
_entity_poly.pdbx_seq_one_letter_code
_entity_poly.pdbx_strand_id
1 'polypeptide(L)'
;MYKLDNHRYPTTNQGLESLVEAPTLPPLAANYNKEGYIKRLPADPWGNDYVLVNPGEHGAYDLLSAGPDGEMGTEDDITNWGLSKKKK
;
A
#
# COMPACT_ATOMS: atom_id res chain seq x y z
N MET A 1 -0.84 -4.13 -14.80
CA MET A 1 -0.67 -3.00 -13.86
C MET A 1 0.03 -3.56 -12.63
N TYR A 2 0.90 -2.86 -11.91
CA TYR A 2 2.09 -3.38 -11.17
C TYR A 2 2.33 -4.91 -11.07
N LYS A 3 1.47 -5.67 -10.38
CA LYS A 3 1.60 -7.13 -10.24
C LYS A 3 1.55 -7.89 -11.57
N LEU A 4 0.80 -7.42 -12.57
CA LEU A 4 0.74 -8.10 -13.87
C LEU A 4 2.05 -7.95 -14.65
N ASP A 5 2.73 -6.82 -14.46
CA ASP A 5 3.98 -6.49 -15.16
C ASP A 5 5.22 -7.04 -14.44
N ASN A 6 5.19 -7.04 -13.10
CA ASN A 6 6.32 -7.45 -12.25
C ASN A 6 6.10 -8.79 -11.53
N HIS A 7 4.95 -9.45 -11.76
CA HIS A 7 4.51 -10.69 -11.08
C HIS A 7 4.42 -10.63 -9.55
N ARG A 8 4.63 -9.46 -8.95
CA ARG A 8 4.64 -9.24 -7.48
C ARG A 8 4.06 -7.90 -7.10
N TYR A 9 3.67 -7.75 -5.84
CA TYR A 9 3.35 -6.44 -5.25
C TYR A 9 4.63 -5.74 -4.78
N PRO A 10 4.62 -4.39 -4.66
CA PRO A 10 5.73 -3.66 -4.02
C PRO A 10 5.90 -4.10 -2.57
N THR A 11 7.12 -4.00 -2.05
CA THR A 11 7.45 -4.36 -0.66
C THR A 11 7.09 -3.24 0.31
N THR A 12 7.04 -3.54 1.61
CA THR A 12 6.80 -2.52 2.65
C THR A 12 7.83 -1.39 2.57
N ASN A 13 9.11 -1.72 2.38
CA ASN A 13 10.18 -0.72 2.23
C ASN A 13 10.07 0.14 0.97
N GLN A 14 9.48 -0.42 -0.09
CA GLN A 14 9.18 0.30 -1.33
C GLN A 14 7.96 1.21 -1.18
N GLY A 15 7.06 0.86 -0.26
CA GLY A 15 5.84 1.61 0.04
C GLY A 15 4.88 1.69 -1.15
N LEU A 16 3.89 2.56 -1.01
CA LEU A 16 2.95 2.87 -2.07
C LEU A 16 3.53 3.83 -3.11
N GLU A 17 4.60 4.56 -2.77
CA GLU A 17 5.31 5.44 -3.69
C GLU A 17 5.75 4.68 -4.95
N SER A 18 6.06 3.39 -4.78
CA SER A 18 6.37 2.49 -5.89
C SER A 18 5.22 2.27 -6.87
N LEU A 19 4.00 2.72 -6.58
CA LEU A 19 2.88 2.73 -7.52
C LEU A 19 2.78 4.04 -8.31
N VAL A 20 3.38 5.13 -7.81
CA VAL A 20 3.45 6.43 -8.49
C VAL A 20 4.70 6.49 -9.35
N GLU A 21 5.84 6.12 -8.78
CA GLU A 21 7.15 6.17 -9.42
C GLU A 21 7.84 4.81 -9.36
N ALA A 22 8.85 4.63 -10.22
CA ALA A 22 9.60 3.39 -10.28
C ALA A 22 10.37 3.17 -8.96
N PRO A 23 10.27 2.00 -8.32
CA PRO A 23 11.03 1.71 -7.12
C PRO A 23 12.53 1.77 -7.41
N THR A 24 13.26 2.56 -6.61
CA THR A 24 14.72 2.63 -6.64
C THR A 24 15.36 1.51 -5.80
N LEU A 25 14.61 0.99 -4.82
CA LEU A 25 15.04 -0.08 -3.94
C LEU A 25 14.85 -1.46 -4.59
N PRO A 26 15.81 -2.39 -4.40
CA PRO A 26 15.61 -3.76 -4.81
C PRO A 26 14.47 -4.40 -4.01
N PRO A 27 13.61 -5.20 -4.67
CA PRO A 27 13.77 -5.67 -6.03
C PRO A 27 13.20 -4.68 -7.07
N LEU A 28 14.02 -4.34 -8.08
CA LEU A 28 13.66 -3.37 -9.11
C LEU A 28 12.53 -3.89 -9.99
N ALA A 29 11.60 -3.00 -10.35
CA ALA A 29 10.50 -3.29 -11.26
C ALA A 29 10.99 -3.15 -12.71
N ALA A 30 11.45 -4.25 -13.31
CA ALA A 30 12.02 -4.25 -14.66
C ALA A 30 11.01 -3.82 -15.74
N ASN A 31 9.73 -4.18 -15.57
CA ASN A 31 8.64 -3.78 -16.46
C ASN A 31 7.76 -2.70 -15.80
N TYR A 32 8.38 -1.73 -15.13
CA TYR A 32 7.62 -0.62 -14.55
C TYR A 32 7.01 0.25 -15.63
N ASN A 33 5.72 0.60 -15.49
CA ASN A 33 5.09 1.57 -16.37
C ASN A 33 5.65 2.98 -16.09
N LYS A 34 6.29 3.61 -17.08
CA LYS A 34 6.91 4.94 -16.92
C LYS A 34 5.90 6.04 -16.54
N GLU A 35 4.62 5.85 -16.83
CA GLU A 35 3.55 6.78 -16.44
C GLU A 35 3.04 6.58 -15.00
N GLY A 36 3.59 5.60 -14.28
CA GLY A 36 3.08 5.17 -12.97
C GLY A 36 1.81 4.34 -13.10
N TYR A 37 1.42 3.68 -12.02
CA TYR A 37 0.16 2.95 -11.92
C TYR A 37 -0.95 3.77 -11.26
N ILE A 38 -0.57 4.76 -10.46
CA ILE A 38 -1.49 5.72 -9.84
C ILE A 38 -0.95 7.14 -10.06
N LYS A 39 -1.84 8.08 -10.46
CA LYS A 39 -1.44 9.47 -10.74
C LYS A 39 -1.01 10.24 -9.49
N ARG A 40 -1.62 9.93 -8.36
CA ARG A 40 -1.36 10.55 -7.06
C ARG A 40 -1.84 9.60 -5.97
N LEU A 41 -1.04 9.46 -4.92
CA LEU A 41 -1.47 8.83 -3.69
C LEU A 41 -2.42 9.77 -2.95
N PRO A 42 -3.69 9.41 -2.75
CA PRO A 42 -4.50 10.14 -1.79
C PRO A 42 -3.90 9.93 -0.40
N ALA A 43 -3.79 11.01 0.37
CA ALA A 43 -3.62 10.89 1.82
C ALA A 43 -4.95 10.42 2.43
N ASP A 44 -4.87 9.88 3.63
CA ASP A 44 -6.07 9.56 4.40
C ASP A 44 -6.82 10.83 4.81
N PRO A 45 -8.07 10.73 5.31
CA PRO A 45 -8.86 11.89 5.74
C PRO A 45 -8.22 12.77 6.81
N TRP A 46 -7.19 12.25 7.50
CA TRP A 46 -6.47 12.92 8.58
C TRP A 46 -5.12 13.48 8.14
N GLY A 47 -4.73 13.26 6.87
CA GLY A 47 -3.50 13.77 6.28
C GLY A 47 -2.30 12.84 6.43
N ASN A 48 -2.50 11.60 6.87
CA ASN A 48 -1.46 10.58 6.95
C ASN A 48 -1.34 9.81 5.64
N ASP A 49 -0.12 9.36 5.35
CA ASP A 49 0.15 8.46 4.24
C ASP A 49 -0.28 7.02 4.56
N TYR A 50 -0.80 6.33 3.55
CA TYR A 50 -1.12 4.91 3.68
C TYR A 50 0.15 4.06 3.71
N VAL A 51 0.12 3.00 4.53
CA VAL A 51 1.21 2.03 4.63
C VAL A 51 0.81 0.72 4.01
N LEU A 52 1.65 0.25 3.09
CA LEU A 52 1.54 -1.07 2.51
C LEU A 52 2.46 -2.03 3.24
N VAL A 53 1.92 -3.14 3.73
CA VAL A 53 2.65 -4.26 4.32
C VAL A 53 2.60 -5.44 3.36
N ASN A 54 3.78 -5.92 2.95
CA ASN A 54 3.93 -7.08 2.08
C ASN A 54 5.19 -7.87 2.48
N PRO A 55 5.08 -9.16 2.85
CA PRO A 55 3.87 -9.99 2.86
C PRO A 55 2.85 -9.53 3.91
N GLY A 56 1.56 -9.50 3.53
CA GLY A 56 0.48 -9.22 4.46
C GLY A 56 0.22 -10.41 5.39
N GLU A 57 -0.20 -10.16 6.62
CA GLU A 57 -0.67 -11.17 7.55
C GLU A 57 -2.04 -11.73 7.15
N HIS A 58 -2.91 -10.90 6.58
CA HIS A 58 -4.30 -11.28 6.27
C HIS A 58 -4.54 -11.61 4.78
N GLY A 59 -3.52 -11.50 3.93
CA GLY A 59 -3.66 -11.74 2.51
C GLY A 59 -2.36 -11.60 1.72
N ALA A 60 -2.49 -11.27 0.43
CA ALA A 60 -1.31 -11.06 -0.42
C ALA A 60 -0.58 -9.74 -0.10
N TYR A 61 -1.30 -8.76 0.43
CA TYR A 61 -0.80 -7.49 0.92
C TYR A 61 -1.82 -6.92 1.89
N ASP A 62 -1.30 -6.12 2.81
CA ASP A 62 -2.08 -5.44 3.84
C ASP A 62 -1.90 -3.94 3.65
N LEU A 63 -3.01 -3.20 3.59
CA LEU A 63 -3.00 -1.74 3.48
C LEU A 63 -3.57 -1.17 4.76
N LEU A 64 -2.78 -0.34 5.45
CA LEU A 64 -3.09 0.28 6.72
C LEU A 64 -3.09 1.81 6.58
N SER A 65 -3.92 2.46 7.38
CA SER A 65 -3.95 3.91 7.59
C SER A 65 -3.79 4.14 9.08
N ALA A 66 -2.93 5.08 9.45
CA ALA A 66 -2.73 5.46 10.85
C ALA A 66 -3.96 6.15 11.46
N GLY A 67 -5.01 6.44 10.68
CA GLY A 67 -6.29 6.86 11.22
C GLY A 67 -6.26 8.26 11.87
N PRO A 68 -7.21 8.55 12.78
CA PRO A 68 -7.37 9.88 13.39
C PRO A 68 -6.25 10.30 14.36
N ASP A 69 -5.59 9.36 15.01
CA ASP A 69 -4.49 9.60 15.95
C ASP A 69 -3.13 9.74 15.25
N GLY A 70 -2.98 9.16 14.05
CA GLY A 70 -1.76 9.25 13.25
C GLY A 70 -0.63 8.36 13.75
N GLU A 71 -0.93 7.43 14.65
CA GLU A 71 0.00 6.43 15.16
C GLU A 71 -0.36 5.05 14.62
N MET A 72 0.59 4.39 13.93
CA MET A 72 0.38 3.01 13.49
C MET A 72 0.52 2.05 14.66
N GLY A 73 -0.31 0.99 14.66
CA GLY A 73 -0.37 -0.05 15.67
C GLY A 73 -1.44 0.19 16.74
N THR A 74 -2.36 1.13 16.53
CA THR A 74 -3.45 1.42 17.46
C THR A 74 -4.75 0.75 17.02
N GLU A 75 -5.77 0.76 17.89
CA GLU A 75 -7.08 0.17 17.57
C GLU A 75 -7.85 1.00 16.53
N ASP A 76 -7.45 2.25 16.31
CA ASP A 76 -8.05 3.17 15.35
C ASP A 76 -7.46 3.02 13.92
N ASP A 77 -6.46 2.14 13.75
CA ASP A 77 -5.85 1.81 12.46
C ASP A 77 -6.89 1.26 11.47
N ILE A 78 -6.99 1.90 10.31
CA ILE A 78 -7.90 1.48 9.26
C ILE A 78 -7.19 0.52 8.32
N THR A 79 -7.71 -0.70 8.24
CA THR A 79 -7.12 -1.77 7.43
C THR A 79 -8.05 -2.27 6.33
N ASN A 80 -7.48 -2.65 5.18
CA ASN A 80 -8.25 -3.15 4.03
C ASN A 80 -9.07 -4.42 4.36
N TRP A 81 -8.54 -5.33 5.18
CA TRP A 81 -9.27 -6.55 5.57
C TRP A 81 -10.34 -6.29 6.64
N GLY A 82 -10.18 -5.26 7.48
CA GLY A 82 -11.20 -4.84 8.44
C GLY A 82 -12.52 -4.45 7.78
N LEU A 83 -12.44 -3.84 6.58
CA LEU A 83 -13.61 -3.46 5.77
C LEU A 83 -14.39 -4.65 5.20
N SER A 84 -13.76 -5.83 5.11
CA SER A 84 -14.41 -7.05 4.60
C SER A 84 -15.37 -7.69 5.61
N LYS A 85 -15.28 -7.34 6.90
CA LYS A 85 -16.23 -7.80 7.93
C LYS A 85 -17.50 -6.94 7.94
N LYS A 86 -18.26 -6.95 6.83
CA LYS A 86 -19.71 -6.70 6.93
C LYS A 86 -20.31 -7.85 7.73
N LYS A 87 -20.48 -7.65 9.04
CA LYS A 87 -21.32 -8.50 9.89
C LYS A 87 -22.68 -8.63 9.19
N LYS A 88 -23.04 -9.86 8.86
CA LYS A 88 -24.41 -10.23 8.48
C LYS A 88 -25.32 -10.12 9.70
#